data_AF-A0A925I163-F1
#
_entry.id   AF-A0A925I163-F1
#
_cell.length_a   1.000
_cell.length_b   1.000
_cell.length_c   1.000
_cell.angle_alpha   90.00
_cell.angle_beta   90.00
_cell.angle_gamma   90.00
#
_symmetry.space_group_name_H-M   'P 1'
#
loop_
_entity.id
_entity.type
_entity.pdbx_description
1 polymer ?
#
loop_
_entity_poly.entity_id
_entity_poly.type
_entity_poly.pdbx_seq_one_letter_code
_entity_poly.pdbx_strand_id
1 'polypeptide(L)' 'MRFLRFQIFTAAALCLAVLPSLALRVSGAADPPSWPQWRGPNRDEISPDRGLLKDWNEKTPQHVWTAEGMGSG' A
#
# COMPACT_ATOMS: atom_id res chain seq x y z
N MET A 1 17.33 -42.53 -22.72
CA MET A 1 16.23 -42.28 -21.75
C MET A 1 16.68 -41.80 -20.35
N ARG A 2 17.96 -41.98 -19.93
CA ARG A 2 18.46 -41.48 -18.62
C ARG A 2 18.77 -39.97 -18.57
N PHE A 3 19.19 -39.38 -19.68
CA PHE A 3 19.51 -37.93 -19.78
C PHE A 3 18.28 -37.01 -19.72
N LEU A 4 17.17 -37.40 -20.36
CA LEU A 4 15.93 -36.62 -20.37
C LEU A 4 15.26 -36.55 -18.99
N ARG A 5 15.41 -37.60 -18.18
CA ARG A 5 14.90 -37.66 -16.80
C ARG A 5 15.68 -36.72 -15.88
N PHE A 6 17.01 -36.65 -16.03
CA PHE A 6 17.86 -35.78 -15.23
C PHE A 6 17.59 -34.29 -15.48
N GLN A 7 17.33 -33.90 -16.75
CA GLN A 7 16.97 -32.52 -17.09
C GLN A 7 15.61 -32.07 -16.52
N ILE A 8 14.63 -32.96 -16.44
CA ILE A 8 13.31 -32.67 -15.86
C ILE A 8 13.42 -32.43 -14.34
N PHE A 9 14.26 -33.21 -13.64
CA PHE A 9 14.48 -33.02 -12.20
C PHE A 9 15.21 -31.71 -11.87
N THR A 10 16.15 -31.27 -12.71
CA THR A 10 16.86 -29.99 -12.53
C THR A 10 15.98 -28.77 -12.85
N ALA A 11 15.11 -28.86 -13.85
CA ALA A 11 14.17 -27.78 -14.20
C ALA A 11 13.07 -27.58 -13.13
N ALA A 12 12.58 -28.68 -12.53
CA ALA A 12 11.62 -28.63 -11.44
C ALA A 12 12.21 -28.01 -10.15
N ALA A 13 13.49 -28.28 -9.85
CA ALA A 13 14.19 -27.71 -8.70
C ALA A 13 14.44 -26.19 -8.85
N LEU A 14 14.69 -25.71 -10.08
CA LEU A 14 14.82 -24.28 -10.38
C LEU A 14 13.48 -23.53 -10.30
N CYS A 15 12.36 -24.16 -10.68
CA CYS A 15 11.03 -23.58 -10.48
C CYS A 15 10.61 -23.51 -9.01
N LEU A 16 10.97 -24.49 -8.17
CA LEU A 16 10.61 -24.49 -6.75
C LEU A 16 11.42 -23.50 -5.89
N ALA A 17 12.61 -23.09 -6.32
CA ALA A 17 13.47 -22.18 -5.56
C ALA A 17 13.26 -20.68 -5.87
N VAL A 18 12.63 -20.35 -7.01
CA VAL A 18 12.43 -18.95 -7.44
C VAL A 18 11.06 -18.39 -7.01
N LEU A 19 10.08 -19.27 -6.74
CA LEU A 19 8.73 -18.88 -6.32
C LEU A 19 8.59 -18.27 -4.90
N PRO A 20 9.44 -18.55 -3.89
CA PRO A 20 9.24 -17.96 -2.56
C PRO A 20 9.74 -16.51 -2.45
N SER A 21 10.64 -16.08 -3.35
CA SER A 21 11.34 -14.79 -3.25
C SER A 21 10.50 -13.59 -3.69
N LEU A 22 9.35 -13.80 -4.34
CA LEU A 22 8.44 -12.73 -4.78
C LEU A 22 7.34 -12.41 -3.76
N ALA A 23 7.32 -13.08 -2.60
CA ALA A 23 6.47 -12.68 -1.48
C ALA A 23 7.12 -11.49 -0.75
N LEU A 24 7.26 -10.34 -1.44
CA LEU A 24 7.58 -9.09 -0.79
C LEU A 24 6.43 -8.78 0.18
N ARG A 25 6.67 -9.09 1.45
CA ARG A 25 5.80 -8.78 2.59
C ARG A 25 5.66 -7.26 2.66
N VAL A 26 4.63 -6.70 2.02
CA VAL A 26 4.16 -5.35 2.38
C VAL A 26 3.23 -5.53 3.59
N SER A 27 3.84 -5.70 4.77
CA SER A 27 3.11 -5.53 6.02
C SER A 27 3.25 -4.06 6.39
N GLY A 28 2.36 -3.22 5.84
CA GLY A 28 2.17 -1.88 6.37
C GLY A 28 1.62 -2.03 7.78
N ALA A 29 2.48 -1.86 8.79
CA ALA A 29 2.01 -1.66 10.14
C ALA A 29 1.04 -0.49 10.09
N ALA A 30 -0.22 -0.72 10.48
CA ALA A 30 -1.20 0.35 10.57
C ALA A 30 -0.83 1.22 11.78
N ASP A 31 0.09 2.15 11.54
CA ASP A 31 0.15 3.42 12.25
C ASP A 31 -1.26 4.08 12.23
N PRO A 32 -1.56 5.02 13.14
CA PRO A 32 -2.85 5.74 13.24
C PRO A 32 -3.47 6.05 11.87
N PRO A 33 -4.82 6.10 11.76
CA PRO A 33 -5.57 6.04 10.50
C PRO A 33 -4.81 6.71 9.36
N SER A 34 -4.16 5.87 8.54
CA SER A 34 -3.18 6.30 7.56
C SER A 34 -3.73 6.10 6.16
N TRP A 35 -3.28 6.94 5.22
CA TRP A 35 -3.69 6.91 3.82
C TRP A 35 -2.51 6.46 2.93
N PRO A 36 -2.06 5.19 3.04
CA PRO A 36 -0.78 4.75 2.48
C PRO A 36 -0.77 4.67 0.95
N GLN A 37 -1.93 4.71 0.31
CA GLN A 37 -2.08 4.54 -1.14
C GLN A 37 -3.24 5.39 -1.67
N TRP A 38 -3.28 5.57 -2.99
CA TRP A 38 -4.38 6.23 -3.66
C TRP A 38 -5.71 5.54 -3.29
N ARG A 39 -6.71 6.36 -2.90
CA ARG A 39 -8.02 5.91 -2.38
C ARG A 39 -8.00 5.18 -1.04
N GLY A 40 -6.90 5.22 -0.31
CA GLY A 40 -6.81 4.72 1.05
C GLY A 40 -6.57 3.20 1.11
N PRO A 41 -6.52 2.63 2.34
CA PRO A 41 -6.13 1.24 2.55
C PRO A 41 -7.03 0.24 1.81
N ASN A 42 -8.33 0.51 1.73
CA ASN A 42 -9.32 -0.34 1.03
C ASN A 42 -9.55 0.05 -0.44
N ARG A 43 -8.94 1.15 -0.91
CA ARG A 43 -9.15 1.74 -2.24
C ARG A 43 -10.59 2.17 -2.53
N ASP A 44 -11.36 2.47 -1.49
CA ASP A 44 -12.78 2.83 -1.55
C ASP A 44 -13.04 4.32 -1.36
N GLU A 45 -12.01 5.14 -1.09
CA GLU A 45 -12.12 6.57 -0.80
C GLU A 45 -12.90 6.89 0.50
N ILE A 46 -13.07 5.92 1.40
CA ILE A 46 -13.81 6.11 2.66
C ILE A 46 -12.85 6.33 3.83
N SER A 47 -12.99 7.46 4.54
CA SER A 47 -12.32 7.68 5.82
C SER A 47 -13.07 6.96 6.97
N PRO A 48 -12.38 6.22 7.86
CA PRO A 48 -13.00 5.59 9.02
C PRO A 48 -13.23 6.56 10.21
N ASP A 49 -12.80 7.82 10.08
CA ASP A 49 -12.83 8.80 11.18
C ASP A 49 -14.24 9.11 11.69
N ARG A 50 -14.35 9.35 13.00
CA ARG A 50 -15.62 9.64 13.68
C ARG A 50 -15.46 10.85 14.59
N GLY A 51 -16.59 11.44 15.00
CA GLY A 51 -16.58 12.61 15.89
C GLY A 51 -16.04 13.88 15.22
N LEU A 52 -16.04 13.91 13.88
CA LEU A 52 -15.66 15.10 13.13
C LEU A 52 -16.59 16.27 13.48
N LEU A 53 -16.03 17.48 13.49
CA LEU A 53 -16.78 18.70 13.72
C LEU A 53 -17.87 18.85 12.65
N LYS A 54 -19.12 19.02 13.09
CA LYS A 54 -20.29 19.11 12.20
C LYS A 54 -20.68 20.55 11.85
N ASP A 55 -20.31 21.50 12.70
CA ASP A 55 -20.55 22.92 12.51
C ASP A 55 -19.29 23.72 12.86
N TRP A 56 -18.89 24.59 11.94
CA TRP A 56 -17.70 25.44 12.06
C TRP A 56 -18.03 26.86 12.53
N ASN A 57 -19.31 27.20 12.70
CA ASN A 57 -19.78 28.52 13.11
C ASN A 57 -19.44 28.84 14.57
N GLU A 58 -19.46 27.83 15.45
CA GLU A 58 -19.17 28.02 16.88
C GLU A 58 -17.70 28.39 17.12
N LYS A 59 -16.80 27.92 16.25
CA LYS A 59 -15.37 28.21 16.33
C LYS A 59 -14.72 28.12 14.97
N THR A 60 -14.47 29.28 14.36
CA THR A 60 -13.70 29.35 13.12
C THR A 60 -12.30 28.76 13.35
N PRO A 61 -11.88 27.78 12.53
CA PRO A 61 -10.58 27.16 12.69
C PRO A 61 -9.51 28.16 12.26
N GLN A 62 -8.39 28.15 12.98
CA GLN A 62 -7.25 28.96 12.58
C GLN A 62 -6.55 28.32 11.38
N HIS A 63 -6.03 29.18 10.51
CA HIS A 63 -5.16 28.75 9.43
C HIS A 63 -3.82 28.27 10.00
N VAL A 64 -3.53 26.98 9.82
CA VAL A 64 -2.32 26.34 10.37
C VAL A 64 -1.14 26.27 9.39
N TRP A 65 -1.38 26.16 8.08
CA TRP A 65 -0.32 26.10 7.07
C TRP A 65 -0.87 26.30 5.64
N THR A 66 -0.02 26.75 4.71
CA THR A 66 -0.26 26.78 3.26
C THR A 66 1.00 26.35 2.52
N ALA A 67 0.83 25.72 1.35
CA ALA A 67 1.91 25.42 0.42
C ALA A 67 1.73 26.23 -0.88
N GLU A 68 2.83 26.81 -1.38
CA GLU A 68 2.86 27.61 -2.61
C GLU A 68 3.68 26.91 -3.71
N GLY A 69 3.55 27.35 -4.97
CA GLY A 69 4.40 26.88 -6.07
C GLY A 69 4.11 25.47 -6.60
N MET A 70 2.94 24.90 -6.31
CA MET A 70 2.51 23.60 -6.87
C MET A 70 1.95 23.75 -8.31
N GLY A 71 2.09 22.72 -9.15
CA GLY A 71 1.38 22.62 -10.44
C GLY A 71 2.13 23.10 -11.69
N SER A 72 3.46 23.19 -11.65
CA SER A 72 4.31 23.56 -12.80
C SER A 72 4.56 22.41 -13.80
N GLY A 73 3.58 21.51 -13.95
CA GLY A 73 3.69 20.30 -14.78
C GLY A 73 3.84 20.60 -16.27
#